data_AF-A0A525WKE5-F1
#
_entry.id   AF-A0A525WKE5-F1
#
_cell.length_a   1.000
_cell.length_b   1.000
_cell.length_c   1.000
_cell.angle_alpha   90.00
_cell.angle_beta   90.00
_cell.angle_gamma   90.00
#
_symmetry.space_group_name_H-M   'P 1'
#
loop_
_entity.id
_entity.type
_entity.pdbx_description
1 polymer ?
#
loop_
_entity_poly.entity_id
_entity_poly.type
_entity_poly.pdbx_seq_one_letter_code
_entity_poly.pdbx_strand_id
1 'polypeptide(L)' 'MGRNKKLRIRLEGLKRQITDHRIKIALEQQRASPDRSLIRHWNVEIKAWEETVKKLERQLKKGKHHD' A
#
# COMPACT_ATOMS: atom_id res chain seq x y z
N MET A 1 -10.43 -22.96 5.17
CA MET A 1 -10.29 -21.51 5.44
C MET A 1 -9.59 -20.84 4.27
N GLY A 2 -10.36 -20.15 3.42
CA GLY A 2 -9.93 -19.75 2.07
C GLY A 2 -8.77 -18.76 2.06
N ARG A 3 -7.77 -19.02 1.20
CA ARG A 3 -6.63 -18.14 0.90
C ARG A 3 -7.04 -16.69 0.62
N ASN A 4 -8.23 -16.49 0.05
CA ASN A 4 -8.84 -15.17 -0.16
C ASN A 4 -9.05 -14.34 1.11
N LYS A 5 -9.44 -14.93 2.25
CA LYS A 5 -9.69 -14.16 3.48
C LYS A 5 -8.38 -13.60 4.06
N LYS A 6 -7.31 -14.40 4.06
CA LYS A 6 -5.98 -13.96 4.51
C LYS A 6 -5.41 -12.87 3.60
N LEU A 7 -5.61 -12.99 2.29
CA LEU A 7 -5.19 -11.96 1.33
C LEU A 7 -5.89 -10.63 1.58
N ARG A 8 -7.22 -10.63 1.76
CA ARG A 8 -8.00 -9.42 2.05
C ARG A 8 -7.52 -8.70 3.33
N ILE A 9 -7.35 -9.44 4.42
CA ILE A 9 -6.85 -8.86 5.69
C ILE A 9 -5.46 -8.23 5.50
N ARG A 10 -4.58 -8.89 4.76
CA ARG A 10 -3.22 -8.38 4.48
C ARG A 10 -3.27 -7.13 3.61
N LEU A 11 -4.20 -7.08 2.66
CA LEU A 11 -4.46 -5.95 1.77
C LEU A 11 -5.00 -4.74 2.54
N GLU A 12 -5.91 -4.97 3.49
CA GLU A 12 -6.43 -3.94 4.39
C GLU A 12 -5.34 -3.38 5.31
N GLY A 13 -4.46 -4.25 5.83
CA GLY A 13 -3.29 -3.83 6.61
C GLY A 13 -2.33 -2.95 5.81
N LEU A 14 -2.00 -3.35 4.58
CA LEU A 14 -1.16 -2.58 3.66
C LEU A 14 -1.81 -1.22 3.32
N LYS A 15 -3.12 -1.19 3.03
CA LYS A 15 -3.84 0.06 2.77
C LYS A 15 -3.82 1.00 3.97
N ARG A 16 -3.98 0.50 5.20
CA ARG A 16 -3.85 1.31 6.42
C ARG A 16 -2.47 1.93 6.54
N GLN A 17 -1.40 1.15 6.31
CA GLN A 17 -0.03 1.65 6.37
C GLN A 17 0.25 2.70 5.28
N ILE A 18 -0.26 2.50 4.06
CA ILE A 18 -0.17 3.48 2.97
C ILE A 18 -0.86 4.78 3.38
N THR A 19 -2.08 4.72 3.93
CA THR A 19 -2.80 5.93 4.38
C THR A 19 -2.05 6.66 5.48
N ASP A 20 -1.51 5.94 6.46
CA ASP A 20 -0.72 6.53 7.54
C ASP A 20 0.54 7.26 7.00
N HIS A 21 1.27 6.62 6.08
CA HIS A 21 2.43 7.23 5.42
C HIS A 21 2.04 8.42 4.56
N ARG A 22 0.92 8.38 3.85
CA ARG A 22 0.41 9.51 3.07
C ARG A 22 0.05 10.69 3.97
N ILE A 23 -0.55 10.44 5.13
CA ILE A 23 -0.85 11.49 6.11
C ILE A 23 0.46 12.09 6.65
N LYS A 24 1.45 11.26 7.00
CA LYS A 24 2.79 11.73 7.42
C LYS A 24 3.45 12.59 6.35
N ILE A 25 3.46 12.15 5.09
CA ILE A 25 3.97 12.95 3.96
C ILE A 25 3.23 14.29 3.88
N ALA A 26 1.91 14.30 3.96
CA ALA A 26 1.11 15.52 3.86
C ALA A 26 1.36 16.50 5.02
N LEU A 27 1.60 15.99 6.23
CA LEU A 27 1.99 16.79 7.39
C LEU A 27 3.42 17.33 7.25
N GLU A 28 4.35 16.50 6.81
CA GLU A 28 5.75 16.89 6.58
C GLU A 28 5.87 17.94 5.48
N GLN A 29 5.04 17.83 4.43
CA GLN A 29 5.00 18.79 3.33
C GLN A 29 4.45 20.16 3.74
N GLN A 30 3.62 20.21 4.79
CA GLN A 30 3.11 21.45 5.38
C GLN A 30 4.09 22.09 6.39
N ARG A 31 5.17 21.39 6.78
CA ARG A 31 6.21 21.97 7.64
C ARG A 31 7.06 22.98 6.86
N ALA A 32 7.62 23.95 7.59
CA ALA A 32 8.47 25.00 7.04
C ALA A 32 9.79 24.49 6.41
N SER A 33 10.22 23.28 6.74
CA SER A 33 11.39 22.63 6.14
C SER A 33 11.06 21.17 5.84
N PRO A 34 10.44 20.89 4.68
CA PRO A 34 10.07 19.54 4.30
C PRO A 34 11.30 18.74 3.90
N ASP A 35 11.43 17.54 4.46
CA ASP A 35 12.54 16.65 4.17
C ASP A 35 12.24 15.84 2.90
N ARG A 36 12.65 16.39 1.75
CA ARG A 36 12.33 15.82 0.43
C ARG A 36 12.88 14.41 0.25
N SER A 37 14.00 14.09 0.90
CA SER A 37 14.60 12.76 0.88
C SER A 37 13.72 11.74 1.62
N LEU A 38 13.20 12.11 2.79
CA LEU A 38 12.28 11.30 3.57
C LEU A 38 10.95 11.08 2.83
N ILE A 39 10.40 12.15 2.26
CA ILE A 39 9.17 12.09 1.45
C ILE A 39 9.37 11.16 0.26
N ARG A 40 10.52 11.24 -0.42
CA ARG A 40 10.84 10.35 -1.55
C ARG A 40 10.96 8.90 -1.11
N HIS A 41 11.56 8.64 0.05
CA HIS A 41 11.65 7.29 0.63
C HIS A 41 10.25 6.71 0.88
N TRP A 42 9.39 7.45 1.57
CA TRP A 42 8.01 7.04 1.84
C TRP A 42 7.19 6.86 0.54
N ASN A 43 7.44 7.68 -0.48
CA ASN A 43 6.79 7.52 -1.78
C ASN A 43 7.18 6.22 -2.47
N VAL A 44 8.45 5.83 -2.40
CA VAL A 44 8.95 4.55 -2.94
C VAL A 44 8.33 3.36 -2.19
N GLU A 45 8.25 3.43 -0.86
CA GLU A 45 7.61 2.40 -0.04
C GLU A 45 6.12 2.24 -0.39
N ILE A 46 5.38 3.35 -0.49
CA ILE A 46 3.97 3.34 -0.91
C ILE A 46 3.83 2.69 -2.29
N LYS A 47 4.70 3.05 -3.24
CA LYS A 47 4.66 2.50 -4.60
C LYS A 47 4.90 0.98 -4.61
N ALA A 48 5.86 0.49 -3.83
CA ALA A 48 6.12 -0.93 -3.68
C ALA A 48 4.94 -1.69 -3.03
N TRP A 49 4.28 -1.07 -2.03
CA TRP A 49 3.07 -1.62 -1.42
C TRP A 49 1.88 -1.62 -2.37
N GLU A 50 1.68 -0.57 -3.16
CA GLU A 50 0.65 -0.51 -4.20
C GLU A 50 0.86 -1.55 -5.30
N GLU A 51 2.11 -1.75 -5.75
CA GLU A 51 2.44 -2.82 -6.69
C GLU A 51 2.14 -4.20 -6.11
N THR A 52 2.47 -4.42 -4.84
CA THR A 52 2.17 -5.67 -4.13
C THR A 52 0.66 -5.88 -4.04
N VAL A 53 -0.11 -4.85 -3.69
CA VAL A 53 -1.58 -4.89 -3.67
C VAL A 53 -2.13 -5.22 -5.05
N LYS A 54 -1.68 -4.52 -6.10
CA LYS A 54 -2.12 -4.75 -7.48
C LYS A 54 -1.80 -6.16 -7.96
N LYS A 55 -0.66 -6.72 -7.56
CA LYS A 55 -0.28 -8.10 -7.85
C LYS A 55 -1.18 -9.11 -7.12
N LEU A 56 -1.48 -8.87 -5.85
CA LEU A 56 -2.38 -9.69 -5.05
C LEU A 56 -3.82 -9.63 -5.59
N GLU A 57 -4.31 -8.45 -5.97
CA GLU A 57 -5.63 -8.28 -6.61
C GLU A 57 -5.69 -8.97 -7.96
N ARG A 58 -4.64 -8.88 -8.78
CA ARG A 58 -4.54 -9.62 -10.05
C ARG A 58 -4.57 -11.13 -9.82
N GLN A 59 -3.86 -11.65 -8.81
CA GLN A 59 -3.91 -13.07 -8.46
C GLN A 59 -5.31 -13.49 -7.99
N LEU A 60 -5.97 -12.66 -7.19
CA LEU A 60 -7.34 -12.89 -6.72
C LEU A 60 -8.35 -12.91 -7.88
N LYS A 61 -8.14 -12.04 -8.89
CA LYS A 61 -8.96 -11.99 -10.11
C LYS A 61 -8.68 -13.16 -11.06
N LYS A 62 -7.41 -13.56 -11.24
CA LYS A 62 -7.02 -14.71 -12.09
C LYS A 62 -7.45 -16.05 -11.50
N GLY A 63 -7.40 -16.21 -10.17
CA GLY A 63 -7.89 -17.40 -9.48
C GLY A 63 -9.42 -17.58 -9.54
N LYS A 64 -10.16 -16.59 -10.06
CA LYS A 64 -11.61 -16.66 -10.27
C LYS A 64 -12.02 -17.29 -11.61
N HIS A 65 -11.06 -17.59 -12.49
CA HIS A 65 -11.28 -18.17 -13.83
C HIS A 65 -10.80 -19.64 -13.89
N HIS A 66 -10.60 -20.27 -12.74
CA HIS A 66 -10.29 -21.69 -12.62
C HIS A 66 -11.14 -22.25 -11.47
N ASP A 67 -12.45 -22.13 -11.66
CA ASP A 67 -13.47 -22.99 -11.05
C ASP A 67 -14.40 -23.39 -12.19
#